data_AF-A0A820PRS8-F1
#
_entry.id   AF-A0A820PRS8-F1
#
_cell.length_a   1.000
_cell.length_b   1.000
_cell.length_c   1.000
_cell.angle_alpha   90.00
_cell.angle_beta   90.00
_cell.angle_gamma   90.00
#
_symmetry.space_group_name_H-M   'P 1'
#
loop_
_entity.id
_entity.type
_entity.pdbx_description
1 polymer ?
#
loop_
_entity_poly.entity_id
_entity_poly.type
_entity_poly.pdbx_seq_one_letter_code
_entity_poly.pdbx_strand_id
1 'polypeptide(L)' 'MCAAATVTSYEGGSFKAFLAKAKDEFQVKYDKPGQNTARPEDFDRIRTLGTGSFGRVMLVKHLTNGNYYAMKILDKQKV' A
#
# COMPACT_ATOMS: atom_id res chain seq x y z
N MET A 1 13.00 46.76 -26.73
CA MET A 1 11.71 46.04 -26.65
C MET A 1 11.94 44.64 -27.20
N CYS A 2 12.10 43.64 -26.33
CA CYS A 2 12.23 42.25 -26.78
C CYS A 2 11.10 41.46 -26.11
N ALA A 3 10.20 40.94 -26.94
CA ALA A 3 9.03 40.19 -26.50
C ALA A 3 9.48 38.88 -25.85
N ALA A 4 9.07 38.67 -24.61
CA ALA A 4 9.24 37.39 -23.91
C ALA A 4 8.37 36.34 -24.61
N ALA A 5 9.00 35.26 -25.06
CA ALA A 5 8.34 34.10 -25.61
C ALA A 5 7.32 33.57 -24.60
N THR A 6 6.04 33.58 -24.99
CA THR A 6 4.95 32.89 -24.30
C THR A 6 5.23 31.40 -24.40
N VAL A 7 5.80 30.83 -23.34
CA VAL A 7 5.87 29.38 -23.15
C VAL A 7 4.44 28.89 -23.00
N THR A 8 4.04 28.11 -24.00
CA THR A 8 2.76 27.42 -24.12
C THR A 8 2.47 26.62 -22.86
N SER A 9 1.28 26.86 -22.31
CA SER A 9 0.65 26.19 -21.18
C SER A 9 0.72 24.66 -21.30
N TYR A 10 1.56 24.03 -20.48
CA TYR A 10 1.38 22.64 -20.06
C TYR A 10 0.61 22.66 -18.74
N GLU A 11 -0.68 22.32 -18.77
CA GLU A 11 -1.46 22.00 -17.57
C GLU A 11 -0.97 20.65 -17.01
N GLY A 12 0.17 20.69 -16.33
CA GLY A 12 0.68 19.59 -15.53
C GLY A 12 1.12 20.17 -14.20
N GLY A 13 0.30 20.04 -13.16
CA GLY A 13 0.65 20.47 -11.82
C GLY A 13 2.06 19.98 -11.47
N SER A 14 2.94 20.92 -11.09
CA SER A 14 4.36 20.68 -10.83
C SER A 14 4.58 19.37 -10.06
N PHE A 15 5.55 18.54 -10.49
CA PHE A 15 5.92 17.30 -9.78
C PHE A 15 6.16 17.53 -8.28
N LYS A 16 6.63 18.73 -7.91
CA LYS A 16 6.78 19.17 -6.52
C LYS A 16 5.45 19.18 -5.75
N ALA A 17 4.36 19.63 -6.38
CA ALA A 17 3.03 19.63 -5.78
C ALA A 17 2.49 18.21 -5.59
N PHE A 18 2.74 17.29 -6.53
CA PHE A 18 2.41 15.88 -6.38
C PHE A 18 3.13 15.25 -5.18
N LEU A 19 4.45 15.46 -5.08
CA LEU A 19 5.24 14.94 -3.96
C LEU A 19 4.81 15.53 -2.61
N ALA A 20 4.49 16.83 -2.56
CA ALA A 20 3.98 17.46 -1.35
C ALA A 20 2.67 16.81 -0.90
N LYS A 21 1.71 16.64 -1.81
CA LYS A 21 0.44 15.98 -1.53
C LYS A 21 0.64 14.53 -1.05
N ALA A 22 1.49 13.76 -1.73
CA ALA A 22 1.78 12.38 -1.36
C ALA A 22 2.43 12.26 0.03
N LYS A 23 3.31 13.21 0.39
CA LYS A 23 3.91 13.29 1.71
C LYS A 23 2.86 13.53 2.80
N ASP A 24 1.97 14.48 2.58
CA ASP A 24 0.93 14.81 3.55
C ASP A 24 -0.04 13.64 3.77
N GLU A 25 -0.48 12.98 2.68
CA GLU A 25 -1.33 11.78 2.76
C GLU A 25 -0.66 10.61 3.49
N PHE A 26 0.65 10.42 3.28
CA PHE A 26 1.43 9.42 3.99
C PHE A 26 1.54 9.75 5.49
N GLN A 27 1.90 11.00 5.83
CA GLN A 27 2.10 11.44 7.21
C GLN A 27 0.85 11.21 8.05
N VAL A 28 -0.33 11.56 7.52
CA VAL A 28 -1.61 11.34 8.20
C VAL A 28 -1.85 9.86 8.54
N LYS A 29 -1.53 8.95 7.61
CA LYS A 29 -1.67 7.49 7.83
C LYS A 29 -0.59 6.93 8.75
N TYR A 30 0.60 7.50 8.72
CA TYR A 30 1.73 7.10 9.55
C TYR A 30 1.49 7.46 11.03
N ASP A 31 1.03 8.67 11.30
CA ASP A 31 0.77 9.15 12.67
C ASP A 31 -0.47 8.48 13.30
N LYS A 32 -1.38 7.96 12.46
CA LYS A 32 -2.60 7.27 12.89
C LYS A 32 -2.67 5.88 12.24
N PRO A 33 -1.86 4.92 12.72
CA PRO A 33 -1.88 3.57 12.16
C PRO A 33 -3.28 2.97 12.32
N GLY A 34 -3.79 2.40 11.23
CA GLY A 34 -5.07 1.71 11.23
C GLY A 34 -5.10 0.59 12.26
N GLN A 35 -6.19 0.49 13.02
CA GLN A 35 -6.47 -0.63 13.91
C GLN A 35 -6.89 -1.87 13.09
N ASN A 36 -6.68 -3.05 13.67
CA ASN A 36 -6.87 -4.37 13.05
C ASN A 36 -8.12 -4.46 12.14
N THR A 37 -7.93 -4.39 10.82
CA THR A 37 -9.00 -4.22 9.84
C THR A 37 -9.63 -5.53 9.36
N ALA A 38 -9.07 -6.68 9.74
CA ALA A 38 -9.56 -8.00 9.37
C ALA A 38 -9.03 -9.06 10.34
N ARG A 39 -9.71 -10.21 10.42
CA ARG A 39 -9.27 -11.34 11.23
C ARG A 39 -8.79 -12.50 10.36
N PRO A 40 -7.90 -13.38 10.84
CA PRO A 40 -7.45 -14.54 10.08
C PRO A 40 -8.58 -15.49 9.67
N GLU A 41 -9.69 -15.50 10.42
CA GLU A 41 -10.86 -16.34 10.16
C GLU A 41 -11.71 -15.84 8.98
N ASP A 42 -11.54 -14.59 8.56
CA ASP A 42 -12.25 -14.01 7.41
C ASP A 42 -11.71 -14.52 6.06
N PHE A 43 -10.66 -15.34 6.09
CA PHE A 43 -9.93 -15.80 4.91
C PHE A 43 -9.80 -17.32 4.86
N ASP A 44 -10.06 -17.89 3.68
CA ASP A 44 -9.70 -19.25 3.34
C ASP A 44 -8.24 -19.33 2.86
N ARG A 45 -7.49 -20.30 3.38
CA ARG A 45 -6.05 -20.46 3.12
C ARG A 45 -5.84 -21.52 2.04
N ILE A 46 -5.33 -21.10 0.89
CA ILE A 46 -5.27 -21.94 -0.30
C ILE A 46 -3.91 -22.63 -0.43
N ARG A 47 -2.84 -21.85 -0.61
CA ARG A 47 -1.49 -22.42 -0.83
C ARG A 47 -0.39 -21.51 -0.32
N THR A 48 0.75 -22.10 0.03
CA THR A 48 1.96 -21.33 0.36
C THR A 48 2.60 -20.80 -0.94
N LEU A 49 2.87 -19.50 -1.00
CA LEU A 49 3.56 -18.83 -2.12
C LEU A 49 5.07 -18.69 -1.86
N GLY A 50 5.47 -18.59 -0.60
CA GLY A 50 6.87 -18.47 -0.23
C GLY A 50 7.12 -18.67 1.27
N THR A 51 8.35 -19.07 1.61
CA THR A 51 8.81 -19.25 2.98
C THR A 51 10.07 -18.41 3.22
N GLY A 52 10.27 -17.97 4.45
CA GLY A 52 11.47 -17.25 4.88
C GLY A 52 11.74 -17.47 6.37
N SER A 53 12.81 -16.91 6.89
CA SER A 53 13.24 -17.08 8.29
C SER A 53 12.16 -16.63 9.29
N PHE A 54 11.53 -15.49 9.05
CA PHE A 54 10.56 -14.85 9.96
C PHE A 54 9.11 -15.28 9.72
N GLY A 55 8.84 -16.21 8.78
CA GLY A 55 7.49 -16.68 8.52
C GLY A 55 7.22 -17.08 7.07
N ARG A 56 5.96 -17.10 6.66
CA ARG A 56 5.51 -17.60 5.36
C ARG A 56 4.49 -16.67 4.69
N VAL A 57 4.40 -16.73 3.38
CA VAL A 57 3.37 -16.03 2.59
C VAL A 57 2.40 -17.06 2.01
N MET A 58 1.11 -16.85 2.20
CA MET A 58 0.06 -17.73 1.68
C MET A 58 -0.88 -16.97 0.75
N LEU A 59 -1.30 -17.62 -0.34
CA LEU A 59 -2.47 -17.22 -1.11
C LEU A 59 -3.71 -17.50 -0.28
N VAL A 60 -4.51 -16.46 -0.06
CA VAL A 60 -5.77 -16.55 0.68
C VAL A 60 -6.91 -15.96 -0.14
N LYS A 61 -8.13 -16.38 0.14
CA LYS A 61 -9.36 -15.82 -0.43
C LYS A 61 -10.23 -15.29 0.69
N HIS A 62 -10.61 -14.02 0.62
CA HIS A 62 -11.51 -13.43 1.60
C HIS A 62 -12.93 -13.95 1.39
N LEU A 63 -13.57 -14.45 2.44
CA LEU A 63 -14.79 -15.25 2.34
C LEU A 63 -15.98 -14.43 1.84
N THR A 64 -16.08 -13.15 2.19
CA THR A 64 -17.27 -12.33 1.90
C THR A 64 -17.25 -11.70 0.51
N ASN A 65 -16.11 -11.19 0.05
CA ASN A 65 -15.98 -10.54 -1.28
C ASN A 65 -15.35 -11.46 -2.33
N GLY A 66 -14.80 -12.63 -1.94
CA GLY A 66 -14.17 -13.57 -2.86
C GLY A 66 -12.83 -13.13 -3.43
N ASN A 67 -12.27 -12.00 -2.96
CA ASN A 67 -11.01 -11.47 -3.46
C ASN A 67 -9.82 -12.28 -2.95
N TYR A 68 -8.81 -12.42 -3.80
CA TYR A 68 -7.56 -13.12 -3.48
C TYR A 68 -6.51 -12.14 -2.97
N TYR A 69 -5.77 -12.55 -1.93
CA TYR A 69 -4.69 -11.76 -1.33
C TYR A 69 -3.47 -12.64 -1.02
N ALA A 70 -2.31 -12.00 -0.84
CA ALA A 70 -1.11 -12.64 -0.30
C ALA A 70 -0.96 -12.29 1.19
N MET A 71 -1.26 -13.23 2.06
CA MET A 71 -1.17 -13.05 3.51
C MET A 71 0.25 -13.37 4.00
N LYS A 72 0.93 -12.38 4.60
CA LYS A 72 2.20 -12.60 5.30
C LYS A 72 1.93 -13.01 6.75
N ILE A 73 2.33 -14.23 7.10
CA ILE A 73 2.19 -14.78 8.44
C ILE A 73 3.57 -14.75 9.11
N LEU A 74 3.68 -14.01 10.21
CA LEU A 74 4.90 -13.89 11.02
C LEU A 74 4.80 -14.77 12.27
N ASP A 75 5.87 -15.48 12.60
CA ASP A 75 5.96 -16.29 13.82
C ASP A 75 6.50 -15.45 14.97
N LYS A 76 5.64 -15.12 15.95
CA LYS A 76 6.01 -14.26 17.08
C LYS A 76 7.06 -14.89 18.00
N GLN A 77 7.22 -16.21 18.00
CA GLN A 77 8.23 -16.87 18.85
C GLN A 77 9.65 -16.71 18.30
N LYS A 78 9.79 -16.32 17.02
CA LYS A 78 11.06 -16.15 16.33
C LYS A 78 11.42 -14.67 16.09
N VAL A 79 10.68 -13.76 16.74
CA VAL A 79 10.88 -12.31 16.73
C VAL A 79 11.36 -11.84 18.08
#